data_AF-W1P170-F1
#
_entry.id   AF-W1P170-F1
#
_cell.length_a   1.000
_cell.length_b   1.000
_cell.length_c   1.000
_cell.angle_alpha   90.00
_cell.angle_beta   90.00
_cell.angle_gamma   90.00
#
_symmetry.space_group_name_H-M   'P 1'
#
loop_
_entity.id
_entity.type
_entity.pdbx_description
1 polymer ?
#
loop_
_entity_poly.entity_id
_entity_poly.type
_entity_poly.pdbx_seq_one_letter_code
_entity_poly.pdbx_strand_id
1 'polypeptide(L)'
;MCFIKNSAILLAFTGSFLKEEIAIRYGTGAIMAVPAHDSRDHDFAVKYDIPIRWVVNPVDGQFFPEKLHIGEGTMINSSSLMTGLDINGLPVKEAAAKVIDWLEITGHGKKKVNYKLRDWLFARQRYWGEPFPVIFLDDSGEIVPLPESELPVTLP
;
A
#
# COMPACT_ATOMS: atom_id res chain seq x y z
N MET A 1 5.56 -0.52 -12.94
CA MET A 1 5.23 0.35 -11.79
C MET A 1 5.71 -0.39 -10.54
N CYS A 2 6.80 0.08 -9.93
CA CYS A 2 7.42 -0.60 -8.78
C CYS A 2 6.88 0.00 -7.48
N PHE A 3 6.39 -0.82 -6.56
CA PHE A 3 5.85 -0.37 -5.27
C PHE A 3 6.69 -0.95 -4.13
N ILE A 4 7.24 -0.09 -3.29
CA ILE A 4 7.96 -0.51 -2.07
C ILE A 4 6.92 -0.68 -0.96
N LYS A 5 6.89 -1.86 -0.34
CA LYS A 5 6.01 -2.19 0.79
C LYS A 5 6.89 -2.62 1.97
N ASN A 6 6.69 -1.99 3.14
CA ASN A 6 7.34 -2.34 4.39
C ASN A 6 8.85 -2.64 4.27
N SER A 7 9.57 -1.74 3.60
CA SER A 7 11.03 -1.78 3.52
C SER A 7 11.62 -2.98 2.76
N ALA A 8 10.78 -3.81 2.13
CA ALA A 8 11.25 -4.89 1.27
C ALA A 8 11.13 -4.47 -0.19
N ILE A 9 12.28 -4.48 -0.87
CA ILE A 9 12.39 -4.24 -2.31
C ILE A 9 12.63 -5.60 -2.95
N LEU A 10 11.74 -6.01 -3.85
CA LEU A 10 11.97 -7.17 -4.69
C LEU A 10 12.12 -6.69 -6.14
N LEU A 11 13.34 -6.73 -6.67
CA LEU A 11 13.55 -6.65 -8.11
C LEU A 11 13.28 -8.06 -8.66
N ALA A 12 12.22 -8.15 -9.46
CA ALA A 12 11.75 -9.34 -10.19
C ALA A 12 10.93 -10.38 -9.39
N PHE A 13 9.61 -10.33 -9.58
CA PHE A 13 8.78 -11.51 -9.88
C PHE A 13 7.63 -11.08 -10.79
N THR A 14 7.47 -11.75 -11.93
CA THR A 14 6.44 -11.50 -12.94
C THR A 14 5.28 -12.46 -12.73
N GLY A 15 4.28 -12.04 -11.96
CA GLY A 15 3.01 -12.76 -11.80
C GLY A 15 1.94 -11.82 -11.28
N SER A 16 0.74 -11.87 -11.84
CA SER A 16 -0.41 -11.09 -11.37
C SER A 16 -1.45 -12.04 -10.79
N PHE A 17 -1.84 -11.80 -9.54
CA PHE A 17 -2.80 -12.64 -8.81
C PHE A 17 -3.94 -11.77 -8.29
N LEU A 18 -5.16 -12.29 -8.33
CA LEU A 18 -6.32 -11.66 -7.73
C LEU A 18 -6.46 -12.14 -6.28
N LYS A 19 -6.53 -11.20 -5.34
CA LYS A 19 -6.72 -11.47 -3.91
C LYS A 19 -7.83 -10.58 -3.38
N GLU A 20 -8.88 -11.20 -2.83
CA GLU A 20 -10.05 -10.49 -2.28
C GLU A 20 -9.71 -9.54 -1.12
N GLU A 21 -8.63 -9.83 -0.38
CA GLU A 21 -8.17 -9.02 0.76
C GLU A 21 -7.52 -7.69 0.35
N ILE A 22 -7.23 -7.46 -0.93
CA ILE A 22 -6.69 -6.20 -1.40
C ILE A 22 -7.82 -5.17 -1.43
N ALA A 23 -7.77 -4.22 -0.50
CA ALA A 23 -8.73 -3.13 -0.46
C ALA A 23 -8.60 -2.25 -1.71
N ILE A 24 -9.50 -2.45 -2.67
CA ILE A 24 -9.58 -1.66 -3.92
C ILE A 24 -9.62 -0.15 -3.62
N ARG A 25 -10.25 0.24 -2.51
CA ARG A 25 -10.40 1.62 -2.06
C ARG A 25 -9.17 2.22 -1.34
N TYR A 26 -8.09 1.45 -1.14
CA TYR A 26 -6.92 1.92 -0.41
C TYR A 26 -5.64 1.75 -1.25
N GLY A 27 -4.90 2.83 -1.45
CA GLY A 27 -3.75 2.85 -2.35
C GLY A 27 -4.17 2.86 -3.81
N THR A 28 -3.57 2.00 -4.64
CA THR A 28 -3.86 1.88 -6.08
C THR A 28 -4.71 0.65 -6.42
N GLY A 29 -5.20 -0.09 -5.42
CA GLY A 29 -5.90 -1.36 -5.63
C GLY A 29 -5.01 -2.51 -6.10
N ALA A 30 -3.68 -2.32 -6.13
CA ALA A 30 -2.69 -3.35 -6.40
C ALA A 30 -1.54 -3.24 -5.39
N ILE A 31 -0.99 -4.38 -4.97
CA ILE A 31 0.16 -4.45 -4.06
C ILE A 31 1.21 -5.38 -4.64
N MET A 32 2.47 -5.09 -4.30
CA MET A 32 3.56 -6.00 -4.53
C MET A 32 3.65 -6.98 -3.35
N ALA A 33 3.64 -8.28 -3.67
CA ALA A 33 3.74 -9.33 -2.66
C ALA A 33 5.21 -9.62 -2.35
N VAL A 34 5.56 -9.66 -1.06
CA VAL A 34 6.89 -10.10 -0.61
C VAL A 34 6.72 -11.19 0.46
N PRO A 35 6.53 -12.46 0.03
CA PRO A 35 6.16 -13.55 0.93
C PRO A 35 7.15 -13.83 2.07
N ALA A 36 8.45 -13.54 1.87
CA ALA A 36 9.45 -13.77 2.91
C ALA A 36 9.36 -12.78 4.09
N HIS A 37 8.70 -11.62 3.92
CA HIS A 37 8.73 -10.51 4.87
C HIS A 37 7.36 -9.88 5.17
N ASP A 38 6.26 -10.37 4.58
CA ASP A 38 4.87 -10.01 4.95
C ASP A 38 4.07 -11.29 5.21
N SER A 39 3.48 -11.40 6.39
CA SER A 39 2.72 -12.59 6.81
C SER A 39 1.55 -12.91 5.88
N ARG A 40 0.83 -11.89 5.37
CA ARG A 40 -0.33 -12.10 4.51
C ARG A 40 0.06 -12.57 3.12
N ASP A 41 1.24 -12.16 2.67
CA ASP A 41 1.82 -12.58 1.40
C ASP A 41 2.43 -14.00 1.54
N HIS A 42 2.99 -14.32 2.72
CA HIS A 42 3.47 -15.65 3.09
C HIS A 42 2.36 -16.70 3.07
N ASP A 43 1.26 -16.46 3.78
CA ASP A 43 0.14 -17.41 3.84
C ASP A 43 -0.46 -17.67 2.47
N PHE A 44 -0.51 -16.64 1.62
CA PHE A 44 -0.93 -16.76 0.23
C PHE A 44 0.08 -17.60 -0.57
N ALA A 45 1.38 -17.34 -0.43
CA ALA A 45 2.40 -18.09 -1.15
C ALA A 45 2.42 -19.57 -0.76
N VAL A 46 2.31 -19.89 0.54
CA VAL A 46 2.22 -21.28 1.02
C VAL A 46 0.96 -21.97 0.49
N LYS A 47 -0.19 -21.29 0.51
CA LYS A 47 -1.46 -21.86 0.04
C LYS A 47 -1.45 -22.20 -1.46
N TYR A 48 -0.77 -21.38 -2.26
CA TYR A 48 -0.75 -21.50 -3.73
C TYR A 48 0.58 -22.01 -4.28
N ASP A 49 1.45 -22.57 -3.41
CA ASP A 49 2.77 -23.12 -3.77
C ASP A 49 3.64 -22.15 -4.58
N ILE A 50 3.62 -20.87 -4.19
CA ILE A 50 4.41 -19.82 -4.84
C ILE A 50 5.80 -19.78 -4.17
N PRO A 51 6.89 -19.76 -4.95
CA PRO A 51 8.25 -19.71 -4.40
C PRO A 51 8.48 -18.52 -3.47
N ILE A 52 8.97 -18.79 -2.26
CA ILE A 52 9.32 -17.78 -1.26
C ILE A 52 10.81 -17.49 -1.34
N ARG A 53 11.18 -16.26 -1.70
CA ARG A 53 12.57 -15.81 -1.77
C ARG A 53 12.87 -14.74 -0.72
N TRP A 54 13.87 -15.01 0.11
CA TRP A 54 14.36 -14.05 1.10
C TRP A 54 15.23 -12.98 0.44
N VAL A 55 14.96 -11.72 0.80
CA VAL A 55 15.70 -10.54 0.36
C VAL A 55 16.32 -9.74 1.50
N VAL A 56 16.03 -10.11 2.75
CA VAL A 56 16.65 -9.54 3.95
C VAL A 56 17.29 -10.67 4.75
N ASN A 57 18.57 -10.50 5.08
CA ASN A 57 19.28 -11.34 6.02
C ASN A 57 19.12 -10.78 7.44
N PRO A 58 18.55 -11.54 8.39
CA PRO A 58 18.39 -11.11 9.77
C PRO A 58 19.75 -10.84 10.43
N VAL A 59 19.79 -9.84 11.31
CA VAL A 59 21.00 -9.49 12.09
C VAL A 59 21.48 -10.68 12.93
N ASP A 60 20.54 -11.50 13.39
CA ASP A 60 20.78 -12.64 14.29
C ASP A 60 21.32 -13.88 13.55
N GLY A 61 21.46 -13.83 12.22
CA GLY A 61 21.98 -14.91 11.38
C GLY A 61 21.09 -16.16 11.28
N GLN A 62 19.90 -16.14 11.89
CA GLN A 62 18.96 -17.25 11.86
C GLN A 62 18.17 -17.28 10.55
N PHE A 63 18.71 -18.00 9.57
CA PHE A 63 18.07 -18.23 8.28
C PHE A 63 17.25 -19.52 8.32
N PHE A 64 15.93 -19.40 8.22
CA PHE A 64 15.01 -20.55 8.13
C PHE A 64 14.14 -20.40 6.88
N PRO A 65 14.39 -21.17 5.81
CA PRO A 65 13.68 -21.02 4.53
C PRO A 65 12.15 -21.07 4.66
N GLU A 66 11.65 -21.83 5.63
CA GLU A 66 10.23 -22.09 5.88
C GLU A 66 9.57 -21.09 6.85
N LYS A 67 10.34 -20.16 7.43
CA LYS A 67 9.80 -19.18 8.38
C LYS A 67 9.68 -17.80 7.74
N LEU A 68 8.68 -17.06 8.20
CA LEU A 68 8.56 -15.64 7.94
C LEU A 68 9.57 -14.86 8.76
N HIS A 69 10.27 -13.90 8.15
CA HIS A 69 11.10 -12.94 8.88
C HIS A 69 10.57 -11.52 8.73
N ILE A 70 10.03 -10.97 9.82
CA ILE A 70 9.65 -9.56 9.94
C ILE A 70 10.67 -8.90 10.86
N GLY A 71 11.57 -8.09 10.30
CA GLY A 71 12.62 -7.46 11.10
C GLY A 71 13.53 -6.57 10.28
N GLU A 72 14.47 -5.94 11.00
CA GLU A 72 15.59 -5.25 10.36
C GLU A 72 16.68 -6.25 9.97
N GLY A 73 17.49 -5.88 8.98
CA GLY A 73 18.55 -6.72 8.49
C GLY A 73 19.30 -6.07 7.34
N THR A 74 20.10 -6.89 6.67
CA THR A 74 20.90 -6.49 5.52
C THR A 74 20.29 -7.06 4.25
N MET A 75 20.21 -6.25 3.19
CA MET A 75 19.67 -6.73 1.92
C MET A 75 20.57 -7.81 1.31
N ILE A 76 19.94 -8.88 0.83
CA ILE A 76 20.53 -9.98 0.07
C ILE A 76 19.68 -10.27 -1.17
N ASN A 77 20.23 -10.99 -2.15
CA ASN A 77 19.49 -11.39 -3.36
C ASN A 77 18.79 -10.24 -4.12
N SER A 78 19.28 -9.01 -3.94
CA SER A 78 18.64 -7.77 -4.37
C SER A 78 19.56 -6.97 -5.29
N SER A 79 20.28 -7.67 -6.18
CA SER A 79 21.00 -7.08 -7.31
C SER A 79 20.29 -7.43 -8.61
N SER A 80 20.34 -6.52 -9.57
CA SER A 80 19.82 -6.73 -10.91
C SER A 80 20.79 -6.18 -11.94
N LEU A 81 21.38 -7.08 -12.73
CA LEU A 81 22.29 -6.75 -13.82
C LEU A 81 21.56 -6.00 -14.96
N MET A 82 20.27 -6.29 -15.15
CA MET A 82 19.46 -5.68 -16.21
C MET A 82 19.12 -4.20 -15.91
N THR A 83 18.98 -3.85 -14.63
CA THR A 83 18.65 -2.47 -14.20
C THR A 83 19.86 -1.70 -13.67
N GLY A 84 21.00 -2.37 -13.50
CA GLY A 84 22.22 -1.81 -12.91
C GLY A 84 22.11 -1.47 -11.42
N LEU A 85 21.01 -1.87 -10.76
CA LEU A 85 20.77 -1.56 -9.36
C LEU A 85 21.29 -2.69 -8.47
N ASP A 86 22.23 -2.34 -7.58
CA ASP A 86 22.69 -3.22 -6.51
C ASP A 86 22.49 -2.54 -5.15
N ILE A 87 21.74 -3.21 -4.29
CA ILE A 87 21.46 -2.81 -2.92
C ILE A 87 21.89 -3.87 -1.90
N ASN A 88 22.57 -4.94 -2.33
CA ASN A 88 23.06 -5.95 -1.41
C ASN A 88 24.06 -5.34 -0.40
N GLY A 89 24.06 -5.86 0.82
CA GLY A 89 24.96 -5.38 1.87
C GLY A 89 24.51 -4.09 2.56
N LEU A 90 23.52 -3.37 2.01
CA LEU A 90 22.96 -2.19 2.65
C LEU A 90 21.93 -2.57 3.72
N PRO A 91 21.82 -1.79 4.81
CA PRO A 91 20.72 -1.93 5.74
C PRO A 91 19.40 -1.54 5.06
N VAL A 92 18.32 -2.21 5.47
CA VAL A 92 16.98 -2.08 4.89
C VAL A 92 16.51 -0.61 4.70
N LYS A 93 16.80 0.28 5.65
CA LYS A 93 16.42 1.71 5.57
C LYS A 93 17.17 2.46 4.47
N GLU A 94 18.47 2.24 4.33
CA GLU A 94 19.29 2.88 3.31
C GLU A 94 18.98 2.32 1.92
N ALA A 95 18.75 1.01 1.84
CA ALA A 95 18.29 0.35 0.63
C ALA A 95 16.96 0.93 0.13
N ALA A 96 15.99 1.14 1.03
CA ALA A 96 14.71 1.76 0.70
C ALA A 96 14.88 3.16 0.08
N ALA A 97 15.72 4.01 0.67
CA ALA A 97 16.01 5.33 0.13
C ALA A 97 16.64 5.26 -1.27
N LYS A 98 17.69 4.45 -1.43
CA LYS A 98 18.40 4.29 -2.71
C LYS A 98 17.49 3.80 -3.84
N VAL A 99 16.54 2.92 -3.53
CA VAL A 99 15.58 2.42 -4.54
C VAL A 99 14.53 3.46 -4.88
N ILE A 100 14.06 4.27 -3.92
CA ILE A 100 13.15 5.39 -4.20
C ILE A 100 13.81 6.35 -5.19
N ASP A 101 15.06 6.74 -4.91
CA ASP A 101 15.81 7.66 -5.77
C ASP A 101 16.01 7.07 -7.18
N TRP A 102 16.38 5.78 -7.26
CA TRP A 102 16.51 5.08 -8.53
C TRP A 102 15.19 5.02 -9.32
N LEU A 103 14.05 4.79 -8.66
CA LEU A 103 12.74 4.76 -9.29
C LEU A 103 12.32 6.13 -9.83
N GLU A 104 12.67 7.20 -9.13
CA GLU A 104 12.40 8.58 -9.57
C GLU A 104 13.27 8.97 -10.76
N ILE A 105 14.59 8.70 -10.70
CA ILE A 105 15.54 9.01 -11.79
C ILE A 105 15.18 8.27 -13.08
N THR A 106 14.79 7.00 -12.96
CA THR A 106 14.47 6.16 -14.13
C THR A 106 13.03 6.32 -14.61
N GLY A 107 12.19 7.11 -13.93
CA GLY A 107 10.79 7.33 -14.29
C GLY A 107 9.85 6.14 -14.05
N HIS A 108 10.28 5.13 -13.28
CA HIS A 108 9.49 3.92 -12.99
C HIS A 108 8.61 4.04 -11.73
N GLY A 109 8.73 5.14 -10.99
CA GLY A 109 7.95 5.43 -9.79
C GLY A 109 8.13 6.85 -9.27
N LYS A 110 7.37 7.19 -8.22
CA LYS A 110 7.49 8.45 -7.48
C LYS A 110 7.23 8.22 -6.00
N LYS A 111 7.92 8.95 -5.13
CA LYS A 111 7.69 8.89 -3.69
C LYS A 111 6.27 9.34 -3.35
N LYS A 112 5.59 8.59 -2.49
CA LYS A 112 4.25 8.92 -1.99
C LYS A 112 4.16 8.60 -0.50
N VAL A 113 3.68 9.56 0.29
CA VAL A 113 3.34 9.35 1.70
C VAL A 113 1.86 8.95 1.76
N ASN A 114 1.56 7.85 2.45
CA ASN A 114 0.19 7.38 2.66
C ASN A 114 -0.11 7.34 4.16
N TYR A 115 -1.34 7.73 4.52
CA TYR A 115 -1.83 7.70 5.90
C TYR A 115 -2.87 6.61 6.06
N LYS A 116 -2.89 5.95 7.23
CA LYS A 116 -3.97 5.03 7.60
C LYS A 116 -5.27 5.76 7.95
N LEU A 117 -5.20 7.08 8.16
CA LEU A 117 -6.37 7.92 8.40
C LEU A 117 -7.29 7.88 7.18
N ARG A 118 -8.59 7.73 7.43
CA ARG A 118 -9.63 7.76 6.40
C ARG A 118 -10.45 9.02 6.58
N ASP A 119 -11.07 9.45 5.49
CA ASP A 119 -12.04 10.54 5.54
C ASP A 119 -13.14 10.21 6.53
N TRP A 120 -13.58 11.24 7.24
CA TRP A 120 -14.62 11.08 8.23
C TRP A 120 -15.97 10.92 7.54
N LEU A 121 -16.42 9.67 7.45
CA LEU A 121 -17.80 9.40 7.07
C LEU A 121 -18.72 9.75 8.24
N PHE A 122 -19.27 10.96 8.25
CA PHE A 122 -20.23 11.41 9.27
C PHE A 122 -21.69 11.31 8.80
N ALA A 123 -21.93 11.18 7.50
CA ALA A 123 -23.27 10.90 6.96
C ALA A 123 -23.84 9.58 7.47
N ARG A 124 -25.12 9.60 7.85
CA ARG A 124 -25.85 8.45 8.39
C ARG A 124 -27.21 8.35 7.69
N GLN A 125 -27.60 7.15 7.30
CA GLN A 125 -28.95 6.85 6.84
C GLN A 125 -29.88 6.63 8.05
N ARG A 126 -30.12 7.68 8.84
CA ARG A 126 -30.95 7.66 10.06
C ARG A 126 -31.87 8.88 10.04
N TYR A 127 -33.14 8.70 10.40
CA TYR A 127 -34.09 9.81 10.52
C TYR A 127 -33.75 10.72 11.70
N TRP A 128 -33.38 10.15 12.86
CA TRP A 128 -33.05 10.92 14.06
C TRP A 128 -31.60 11.43 14.03
N GLY A 129 -31.37 12.54 13.31
CA GLY A 129 -30.09 13.22 13.19
C GLY A 129 -30.24 14.60 12.55
N GLU A 130 -29.19 15.40 12.57
CA GLU A 130 -29.22 16.72 11.93
C GLU A 130 -29.32 16.59 10.41
N PRO A 131 -30.30 17.25 9.75
CA PRO A 131 -30.39 17.28 8.30
C PRO A 131 -29.17 17.95 7.67
N PHE A 132 -28.69 17.39 6.56
CA PHE A 132 -27.63 18.04 5.79
C PHE A 132 -28.16 19.29 5.09
N PRO A 133 -27.54 20.47 5.27
CA PRO A 133 -28.00 21.71 4.65
C PRO A 133 -27.53 21.82 3.19
N VAL A 134 -27.91 20.84 2.37
CA VAL A 134 -27.61 20.79 0.93
C VAL A 134 -28.88 20.45 0.16
N ILE A 135 -29.02 21.04 -1.02
CA ILE A 135 -30.09 20.74 -1.97
C ILE A 135 -29.52 20.09 -3.22
N PHE A 136 -30.30 19.17 -3.80
CA PHE A 136 -30.01 18.57 -5.09
C PHE A 136 -30.89 19.26 -6.12
N LEU A 137 -30.28 19.90 -7.12
CA LEU A 137 -31.02 20.55 -8.19
C LEU A 137 -31.45 19.50 -9.23
N ASP A 138 -32.76 19.30 -9.40
CA ASP A 138 -33.32 18.26 -10.27
C ASP A 138 -32.88 18.39 -11.74
N ASP A 139 -32.64 19.62 -12.20
CA ASP A 139 -32.32 19.90 -13.60
C ASP A 139 -30.83 19.64 -13.95
N SER A 140 -29.92 19.80 -12.99
CA SER A 140 -28.47 19.73 -13.21
C SER A 140 -27.77 18.57 -12.49
N GLY A 141 -28.42 17.97 -11.49
CA GLY A 141 -27.79 17.00 -10.59
C GLY A 141 -26.71 17.61 -9.68
N GLU A 142 -26.62 18.94 -9.63
CA GLU A 142 -25.66 19.66 -8.79
C GLU A 142 -26.10 19.66 -7.32
N ILE A 143 -25.11 19.62 -6.44
CA ILE A 143 -25.30 19.69 -4.98
C ILE A 143 -24.89 21.09 -4.53
N VAL A 144 -25.83 21.86 -4.01
CA VAL A 144 -25.60 23.25 -3.59
C VAL A 144 -25.88 23.39 -2.09
N PRO A 145 -25.03 24.08 -1.31
CA PRO A 145 -25.31 24.36 0.09
C PRO A 145 -26.46 25.36 0.23
N LEU A 146 -27.26 25.20 1.29
CA LEU A 146 -28.30 26.17 1.62
C LEU A 146 -27.70 27.50 2.11
N PRO A 147 -28.35 28.65 1.84
CA PRO A 147 -27.97 29.93 2.43
C PRO A 147 -28.04 29.91 3.96
N GLU A 148 -27.15 30.64 4.64
CA GLU A 148 -27.17 30.74 6.11
C GLU A 148 -28.51 31.24 6.67
N SER A 149 -29.23 32.08 5.90
CA SER A 149 -30.56 32.58 6.27
C SER A 149 -31.64 31.52 6.35
N GLU A 150 -31.41 30.34 5.76
CA GLU A 150 -32.35 29.21 5.74
C GLU A 150 -32.00 28.14 6.78
N LEU A 151 -30.97 28.38 7.61
CA LEU A 151 -30.59 27.51 8.73
C LEU A 151 -31.33 27.92 10.02
N PRO A 152 -31.67 26.97 10.91
CA PRO A 152 -31.40 25.54 10.81
C PRO A 152 -32.46 24.79 9.99
N VAL A 153 -32.04 23.75 9.27
CA VAL A 153 -32.97 22.81 8.64
C VAL A 153 -33.55 21.91 9.74
N THR A 154 -34.83 22.07 10.03
CA THR A 154 -35.50 21.26 11.06
C THR A 154 -35.94 19.92 10.50
N LEU A 155 -35.86 18.88 11.33
CA LEU A 155 -36.49 17.60 11.03
C LEU A 155 -38.02 17.80 10.91
N PRO A 156 -38.67 17.19 9.90
CA PRO A 156 -40.12 17.22 9.76
C PRO A 156 -40.81 16.38 10.84
#